data_AF-A0A2W6Q6R2-F1
#
_entry.id   AF-A0A2W6Q6R2-F1
#
_cell.length_a   1.000
_cell.length_b   1.000
_cell.length_c   1.000
_cell.angle_alpha   90.00
_cell.angle_beta   90.00
_cell.angle_gamma   90.00
#
_symmetry.space_group_name_H-M   'P 1'
#
loop_
_entity.id
_entity.type
_entity.pdbx_description
1 polymer ?
#
loop_
_entity_poly.entity_id
_entity_poly.type
_entity_poly.pdbx_seq_one_letter_code
_entity_poly.pdbx_strand_id
1 'polypeptide(L)' 'KPHPAVYLSALRKLRLPAADCLVIEDSLSGFKAAQAAGIKTVVVAEDFQQPCFNSAVVGYASLEELMATVAA' A
#
# COMPACT_ATOMS: atom_id res chain seq x y z
N LYS A 1 -1.03 2.13 -13.16
CA LYS A 1 -0.72 0.92 -12.35
C LYS A 1 -1.23 -0.30 -13.13
N PRO A 2 -0.61 -1.49 -13.11
CA PRO A 2 0.30 -2.04 -12.09
C PRO A 2 1.78 -1.68 -12.27
N HIS A 3 2.15 -0.93 -13.32
CA HIS A 3 3.53 -0.46 -13.46
C HIS A 3 3.92 0.50 -12.29
N PRO A 4 5.13 0.37 -11.69
CA PRO A 4 5.53 1.07 -10.46
C PRO A 4 5.94 2.54 -10.67
N ALA A 5 5.97 3.03 -11.91
CA ALA A 5 6.51 4.37 -12.26
C ALA A 5 5.98 5.52 -11.38
N VAL A 6 4.71 5.47 -10.99
CA VAL A 6 4.12 6.52 -10.14
C VAL A 6 4.78 6.57 -8.75
N TYR A 7 4.99 5.41 -8.13
CA TYR A 7 5.64 5.29 -6.83
C TYR A 7 7.15 5.58 -6.91
N LEU A 8 7.83 5.05 -7.94
CA LEU A 8 9.24 5.36 -8.18
C LEU A 8 9.47 6.86 -8.40
N SER A 9 8.55 7.53 -9.10
CA SER A 9 8.60 8.99 -9.25
C SER A 9 8.35 9.70 -7.92
N ALA A 10 7.44 9.21 -7.07
CA ALA A 10 7.17 9.80 -5.77
C ALA A 10 8.39 9.68 -4.84
N LEU A 11 8.97 8.48 -4.72
CA LEU A 11 10.20 8.23 -3.95
C LEU A 11 11.33 9.18 -4.37
N ARG A 12 11.54 9.34 -5.68
CA ARG A 12 12.57 10.26 -6.21
C ARG A 12 12.30 11.72 -5.86
N LYS A 13 11.05 12.18 -5.96
CA LYS A 13 10.66 13.56 -5.64
C LYS A 13 10.81 13.86 -4.15
N LEU A 14 10.44 12.89 -3.30
CA LEU A 14 10.54 13.00 -1.84
C LEU A 14 11.96 12.72 -1.32
N ARG A 15 12.84 12.17 -2.15
CA ARG A 15 14.20 11.73 -1.78
C ARG A 15 14.21 10.73 -0.62
N LEU A 16 13.24 9.83 -0.62
CA LEU A 16 13.11 8.75 0.37
C LEU A 16 13.35 7.39 -0.28
N PRO A 17 14.03 6.46 0.41
CA PRO A 17 14.08 5.07 -0.02
C PRO A 17 12.73 4.38 0.21
N ALA A 18 12.44 3.35 -0.58
CA ALA A 18 11.18 2.59 -0.45
C ALA A 18 10.99 1.97 0.95
N ALA A 19 12.09 1.61 1.62
CA ALA A 19 12.09 1.03 2.96
C ALA A 19 11.57 2.00 4.05
N ASP A 20 11.65 3.31 3.82
CA ASP A 20 11.18 4.36 4.73
C ASP A 20 9.78 4.85 4.37
N CYS A 21 9.09 4.16 3.46
CA CYS A 21 7.77 4.52 2.97
C CYS A 21 6.75 3.40 3.20
N LEU A 22 5.50 3.81 3.38
CA LEU A 22 4.34 2.94 3.45
C LEU A 22 3.29 3.47 2.47
N VAL A 23 2.70 2.58 1.69
CA VAL A 23 1.57 2.90 0.82
C VAL A 23 0.28 2.39 1.46
N ILE A 24 -0.76 3.22 1.47
CA ILE A 24 -2.13 2.81 1.76
C ILE A 24 -2.86 2.69 0.41
N GLU A 25 -3.44 1.53 0.12
CA GLU A 25 -4.06 1.23 -1.17
C GLU A 25 -5.41 0.55 -1.05
N ASP A 26 -6.32 0.87 -1.95
CA ASP A 26 -7.69 0.34 -2.01
C ASP A 26 -7.91 -0.58 -3.23
N SER A 27 -6.91 -0.72 -4.11
CA SER A 27 -7.06 -1.45 -5.37
C SER A 27 -5.96 -2.46 -5.63
N LEU A 28 -6.29 -3.57 -6.30
CA LEU A 28 -5.31 -4.58 -6.70
C LEU A 28 -4.23 -4.03 -7.64
N SER A 29 -4.61 -3.16 -8.59
CA SER A 29 -3.66 -2.55 -9.51
C SER A 29 -2.69 -1.61 -8.75
N GLY A 30 -3.22 -0.88 -7.78
CA GLY A 30 -2.54 -0.12 -6.73
C GLY A 30 -1.46 -0.90 -6.01
N PHE A 31 -1.93 -1.90 -5.29
CA PHE A 31 -1.14 -2.84 -4.52
C PHE A 31 0.01 -3.43 -5.34
N LYS A 32 -0.27 -3.97 -6.53
CA LYS A 32 0.76 -4.53 -7.41
C LYS A 32 1.83 -3.51 -7.81
N ALA A 33 1.45 -2.27 -8.09
CA ALA A 33 2.40 -1.21 -8.42
C ALA A 33 3.26 -0.80 -7.22
N ALA A 34 2.70 -0.75 -6.01
CA ALA A 34 3.44 -0.45 -4.79
C ALA A 34 4.44 -1.56 -4.44
N GLN A 35 4.00 -2.81 -4.53
CA GLN A 35 4.83 -4.01 -4.35
C GLN A 35 5.98 -4.04 -5.36
N ALA A 36 5.71 -3.78 -6.65
CA ALA A 36 6.74 -3.72 -7.69
C ALA A 36 7.72 -2.54 -7.50
N ALA A 37 7.34 -1.50 -6.76
CA ALA A 37 8.24 -0.41 -6.36
C ALA A 37 9.05 -0.73 -5.10
N GLY A 38 8.87 -1.92 -4.50
CA GLY A 38 9.52 -2.35 -3.27
C GLY A 38 9.01 -1.63 -2.02
N ILE A 39 7.82 -1.02 -2.07
CA ILE A 39 7.25 -0.29 -0.94
C ILE A 39 6.28 -1.20 -0.19
N LYS A 40 6.41 -1.23 1.15
CA LYS A 40 5.45 -1.90 2.02
C LYS A 40 4.04 -1.31 1.81
N THR A 41 3.01 -2.15 1.83
CA THR A 41 1.66 -1.73 1.49
C THR A 41 0.65 -2.21 2.52
N VAL A 42 -0.17 -1.29 3.01
CA VAL A 42 -1.41 -1.55 3.75
C VAL A 42 -2.55 -1.52 2.75
N VAL A 43 -3.45 -2.50 2.82
CA VAL A 43 -4.64 -2.54 1.97
C VAL A 43 -5.85 -2.06 2.77
N VAL A 44 -6.66 -1.19 2.20
CA VAL A 44 -7.90 -0.68 2.79
C VAL A 44 -9.01 -0.90 1.77
N ALA A 45 -9.63 -2.07 1.84
CA ALA A 45 -10.66 -2.51 0.91
C ALA A 45 -11.53 -3.58 1.60
N GLU A 46 -12.83 -3.63 1.33
CA GLU A 46 -13.73 -4.62 1.95
C GLU A 46 -13.30 -6.07 1.67
N ASP A 47 -12.67 -6.31 0.52
CA ASP A 47 -12.18 -7.61 0.07
C ASP A 47 -10.67 -7.82 0.31
N PHE A 48 -10.06 -7.11 1.26
CA PHE A 48 -8.62 -7.22 1.55
C PHE A 48 -8.15 -8.65 1.88
N GLN A 49 -9.06 -9.54 2.29
CA GLN A 49 -8.77 -10.95 2.59
C GLN A 49 -8.57 -11.82 1.35
N GLN A 50 -8.78 -11.30 0.15
CA GLN A 50 -8.55 -12.04 -1.10
C GLN A 50 -7.07 -12.45 -1.22
N PRO A 51 -6.76 -13.67 -1.72
CA PRO A 51 -5.38 -14.17 -1.81
C PRO A 51 -4.41 -13.28 -2.60
N CYS A 52 -4.94 -12.43 -3.49
CA CYS A 52 -4.16 -11.49 -4.26
C CYS A 52 -3.49 -10.38 -3.41
N PHE A 53 -3.89 -10.23 -2.15
CA PHE A 53 -3.33 -9.28 -1.18
C PHE A 53 -2.45 -9.94 -0.11
N ASN A 54 -2.12 -11.23 -0.22
CA ASN A 54 -1.33 -11.97 0.80
C ASN A 54 0.04 -11.37 1.13
N SER A 55 0.61 -10.51 0.27
CA SER A 55 1.88 -9.81 0.52
C SER A 55 1.71 -8.42 1.16
N ALA A 56 0.48 -8.02 1.49
CA ALA A 56 0.24 -6.82 2.26
C ALA A 56 0.80 -6.95 3.68
N VAL A 57 1.20 -5.83 4.27
CA VAL A 57 1.64 -5.78 5.67
C VAL A 57 0.46 -6.11 6.58
N VAL A 58 -0.67 -5.48 6.30
CA VAL A 58 -1.96 -5.65 6.99
C VAL A 58 -3.06 -5.14 6.06
N GLY A 59 -4.26 -5.66 6.22
CA GLY A 59 -5.46 -5.18 5.54
C GLY A 59 -6.51 -4.72 6.54
N TYR A 60 -7.29 -3.71 6.17
CA TYR A 60 -8.44 -3.20 6.91
C TYR A 60 -9.63 -3.08 5.97
N ALA A 61 -10.84 -3.22 6.50
CA ALA A 61 -12.06 -3.05 5.70
C ALA A 61 -12.31 -1.58 5.35
N SER A 62 -11.83 -0.64 6.16
CA SER A 62 -12.02 0.80 5.94
C SER A 62 -10.88 1.65 6.49
N LEU A 63 -10.82 2.91 6.05
CA LEU A 63 -9.86 3.88 6.57
C LEU A 63 -10.14 4.21 8.04
N GLU A 64 -11.41 4.16 8.46
CA GLU A 64 -11.81 4.37 9.85
C GLU A 64 -11.20 3.30 10.77
N GLU A 65 -11.25 2.03 10.37
CA GLU A 65 -10.66 0.91 11.11
C GLU A 65 -9.13 1.05 11.21
N LEU A 66 -8.47 1.42 10.10
CA LEU A 66 -7.05 1.74 10.10
C LEU A 66 -6.74 2.87 11.09
N MET A 67 -7.50 3.97 11.05
CA MET A 67 -7.28 5.13 11.92
C MET A 67 -7.50 4.80 13.39
N ALA A 68 -8.51 4.00 13.72
CA ALA A 68 -8.75 3.53 15.09
C ALA A 68 -7.57 2.71 15.64
N THR A 69 -6.87 1.97 14.77
CA THR A 69 -5.72 1.15 15.15
C THR A 69 -4.46 1.98 15.38
N VAL A 70 -4.22 3.03 14.58
CA VAL A 70 -3.02 3.89 14.70
C VAL A 70 -3.18 4.93 15.82
N ALA A 71 -4.41 5.28 16.18
CA ALA A 71 -4.70 6.21 17.26
C ALA A 71 -4.64 5.59 18.67
N ALA A 72 -4.53 4.26 18.77
CA ALA A 72 -4.42 3.50 20.01
C ALA A 72 -2.96 3.31 20.44
#